data_AF-A0A538PKF4-F1
#
_entry.id   AF-A0A538PKF4-F1
#
_cell.length_a   1.000
_cell.length_b   1.000
_cell.length_c   1.000
_cell.angle_alpha   90.00
_cell.angle_beta   90.00
_cell.angle_gamma   90.00
#
_symmetry.space_group_name_H-M   'P 1'
#
loop_
_entity.id
_entity.type
_entity.pdbx_description
1 polymer ?
#
loop_
_entity_poly.entity_id
_entity_poly.type
_entity_poly.pdbx_seq_one_letter_code
_entity_poly.pdbx_strand_id
1 'polypeptide(L)'
;MSDVWSVSEPLTWSEICRRFPDQWIALVALDWADDRDEPFRTALIAGCGSRREALAQARPLRRLFDPIGPFFTGDPPAALPALPPIVYVS
;
A
#
# COMPACT_ATOMS: atom_id res chain seq x y z
N MET A 1 11.99 -26.79 1.70
CA MET A 1 11.87 -25.70 2.69
C MET A 1 12.15 -24.39 1.98
N SER A 2 11.16 -23.76 1.35
CA SER A 2 11.32 -22.47 0.68
C SER A 2 9.99 -21.70 0.66
N ASP A 3 9.34 -21.53 1.81
CA ASP A 3 8.36 -20.46 1.96
C ASP A 3 9.13 -19.18 2.31
N VAL A 4 9.88 -18.69 1.32
CA VAL A 4 10.37 -17.32 1.37
C VAL A 4 9.13 -16.48 1.11
N TRP A 5 8.59 -15.85 2.15
CA TRP A 5 7.59 -14.79 1.97
C TRP A 5 8.21 -13.75 1.02
N SER A 6 7.89 -13.83 -0.26
CA SER A 6 8.56 -13.06 -1.30
C SER A 6 7.98 -11.66 -1.31
N VAL A 7 8.53 -10.79 -0.46
CA VAL A 7 8.36 -9.35 -0.64
C VAL A 7 9.11 -8.91 -1.89
N SER A 8 8.60 -7.88 -2.58
CA SER A 8 9.30 -7.30 -3.73
C SER A 8 10.59 -6.60 -3.32
N GLU A 9 11.37 -6.16 -4.30
CA GLU A 9 12.35 -5.08 -4.11
C GLU A 9 11.66 -3.78 -3.62
N PRO A 10 12.39 -2.85 -2.98
CA PRO A 10 11.87 -1.52 -2.65
C PRO A 10 11.46 -0.78 -3.92
N LEU A 11 10.22 -0.31 -3.97
CA LEU A 11 9.65 0.42 -5.10
C LEU A 11 9.07 1.75 -4.64
N THR A 12 9.21 2.76 -5.49
CA THR A 12 8.53 4.05 -5.33
C THR A 12 7.04 3.91 -5.68
N TRP A 13 6.21 4.85 -5.21
CA TRP A 13 4.77 4.86 -5.56
C TRP A 13 4.53 4.88 -7.08
N SER A 14 5.27 5.70 -7.82
CA SER A 14 5.18 5.79 -9.28
C SER A 14 5.50 4.47 -10.00
N GLU A 15 6.46 3.69 -9.49
CA GLU A 15 6.79 2.37 -10.04
C GLU A 15 5.71 1.34 -9.71
N ILE A 16 5.18 1.40 -8.50
CA ILE A 16 4.09 0.54 -8.03
C ILE A 16 2.85 0.72 -8.90
N CYS A 17 2.40 1.96 -9.11
CA CYS A 17 1.25 2.27 -9.99
C CYS A 17 1.47 1.79 -11.43
N ARG A 18 2.71 1.89 -11.94
CA ARG A 18 3.05 1.42 -13.29
C ARG A 18 3.04 -0.10 -13.42
N ARG A 19 3.52 -0.82 -12.40
CA ARG A 19 3.60 -2.29 -12.41
C ARG A 19 2.26 -2.96 -12.10
N PHE A 20 1.43 -2.31 -11.28
CA PHE A 20 0.13 -2.82 -10.85
C PHE A 20 -0.95 -1.77 -11.07
N PRO A 21 -1.35 -1.42 -12.30
CA PRO A 21 -2.44 -0.46 -12.51
C PRO A 21 -3.77 -1.05 -12.04
N ASP A 22 -4.64 -0.21 -11.47
CA ASP A 22 -6.02 -0.53 -11.06
C ASP A 22 -6.18 -1.76 -10.16
N GLN A 23 -5.23 -1.97 -9.25
CA GLN A 23 -5.18 -3.17 -8.40
C GLN A 23 -5.07 -2.82 -6.92
N TRP A 24 -5.51 -3.76 -6.07
CA TRP A 24 -5.20 -3.68 -4.64
C TRP A 24 -3.85 -4.33 -4.39
N ILE A 25 -3.01 -3.62 -3.64
CA ILE A 25 -1.72 -4.09 -3.17
C ILE A 25 -1.65 -3.96 -1.65
N ALA A 26 -0.87 -4.83 -1.03
CA ALA A 26 -0.51 -4.68 0.37
C ALA A 26 0.94 -4.20 0.45
N LEU A 27 1.14 -3.04 1.06
CA LEU A 27 2.46 -2.46 1.25
C LEU A 27 2.96 -2.68 2.68
N VAL A 28 4.26 -2.93 2.78
CA VAL A 28 5.01 -3.09 4.03
C VAL A 28 6.33 -2.32 3.96
N ALA A 29 6.97 -2.10 5.11
CA ALA A 29 8.25 -1.41 5.21
C ALA A 29 8.25 -0.03 4.52
N LEU A 30 7.22 0.77 4.79
CA LEU A 30 7.10 2.10 4.20
C LEU A 30 8.20 3.01 4.75
N ASP A 31 9.05 3.51 3.86
CA ASP A 31 9.99 4.58 4.15
C ASP A 31 9.28 5.93 3.95
N TRP A 32 8.70 6.46 5.03
CA TRP A 32 7.94 7.70 4.98
C TRP A 32 8.82 8.87 4.51
N ALA A 33 8.39 9.55 3.44
CA ALA A 33 8.98 10.81 3.06
C ALA A 33 8.47 11.89 4.03
N ASP A 34 9.36 12.79 4.46
CA ASP A 34 8.98 14.00 5.20
C ASP A 34 8.31 15.06 4.27
N ASP A 35 8.20 14.72 2.98
CA ASP A 35 7.69 15.59 1.93
C ASP A 35 6.20 15.33 1.69
N ARG A 36 5.41 16.40 1.49
CA ARG A 36 3.93 16.32 1.50
C ARG A 36 3.32 15.82 0.19
N ASP A 37 4.14 15.69 -0.86
CA ASP A 37 3.65 15.37 -2.21
C ASP A 37 3.63 13.86 -2.50
N GLU A 38 4.43 13.05 -1.81
CA GLU A 38 4.44 11.59 -1.96
C GLU A 38 4.13 10.88 -0.63
N PRO A 39 3.33 9.80 -0.66
CA PRO A 39 2.96 9.09 0.56
C PRO A 39 4.15 8.42 1.25
N PHE A 40 5.20 8.05 0.50
CA PHE A 40 6.44 7.44 1.00
C PHE A 40 7.51 7.44 -0.09
N ARG A 41 8.80 7.37 0.29
CA ARG A 41 9.94 7.22 -0.64
C ARG A 41 9.96 5.85 -1.30
N THR A 42 9.90 4.80 -0.49
CA THR A 42 9.87 3.42 -0.98
C THR A 42 8.97 2.54 -0.11
N ALA A 43 8.44 1.48 -0.70
CA ALA A 43 7.72 0.42 0.00
C ALA A 43 7.98 -0.93 -0.66
N LEU A 44 7.75 -2.00 0.09
CA LEU A 44 7.78 -3.37 -0.42
C LEU A 44 6.35 -3.86 -0.64
N ILE A 45 6.14 -4.61 -1.72
CA ILE A 45 4.86 -5.26 -2.01
C ILE A 45 4.86 -6.62 -1.32
N ALA A 46 3.91 -6.80 -0.41
CA ALA A 46 3.66 -8.02 0.34
C ALA A 46 2.47 -8.84 -0.21
N GLY A 47 1.73 -8.29 -1.17
CA GLY A 47 0.68 -9.01 -1.88
C GLY A 47 -0.07 -8.15 -2.89
N CYS A 48 -0.76 -8.79 -3.83
CA CYS A 48 -1.55 -8.14 -4.88
C CYS A 48 -2.85 -8.91 -5.20
N GLY A 49 -3.76 -8.27 -5.93
CA GLY A 49 -5.02 -8.84 -6.41
C GLY A 49 -6.23 -8.08 -5.89
N SER A 50 -7.23 -8.79 -5.37
CA SER A 50 -8.31 -8.16 -4.60
C SER A 50 -7.80 -7.70 -3.23
N ARG A 51 -8.49 -6.73 -2.62
CA ARG A 51 -8.16 -6.25 -1.25
C ARG A 51 -8.02 -7.39 -0.24
N ARG A 52 -8.86 -8.42 -0.35
CA ARG A 52 -8.85 -9.58 0.56
C ARG A 52 -7.63 -10.46 0.32
N GLU A 53 -7.26 -10.70 -0.93
CA GLU A 53 -6.10 -11.51 -1.30
C GLU A 53 -4.79 -10.82 -0.93
N ALA A 54 -4.66 -9.53 -1.24
CA ALA A 54 -3.47 -8.74 -0.90
C ALA A 54 -3.21 -8.77 0.63
N LEU A 55 -4.26 -8.58 1.44
CA LEU A 55 -4.15 -8.68 2.90
C LEU A 55 -3.86 -10.09 3.40
N ALA A 56 -4.44 -11.12 2.77
CA ALA A 56 -4.18 -12.50 3.14
C ALA A 56 -2.71 -12.88 2.89
N GLN A 57 -2.14 -12.43 1.77
CA GLN A 57 -0.73 -12.62 1.41
C GLN A 57 0.21 -11.85 2.36
N ALA A 58 -0.16 -10.64 2.78
CA ALA A 58 0.64 -9.83 3.72
C ALA A 58 0.47 -10.24 5.19
N ARG A 59 -0.53 -11.05 5.53
CA ARG A 59 -0.85 -11.45 6.91
C ARG A 59 0.33 -12.10 7.67
N PRO A 60 1.15 -12.99 7.08
CA PRO A 60 2.32 -13.55 7.74
C PRO A 60 3.40 -12.50 8.07
N LEU A 61 3.48 -11.46 7.24
CA LEU A 61 4.49 -10.40 7.33
C LEU A 61 4.15 -9.33 8.37
N ARG A 62 2.93 -9.34 8.92
CA ARG A 62 2.46 -8.38 9.95
C ARG A 62 3.30 -8.36 11.22
N ARG A 63 3.98 -9.46 11.54
CA ARG A 63 4.89 -9.53 12.70
C ARG A 63 6.26 -8.91 12.42
N LEU A 64 6.63 -8.79 11.15
CA LEU A 64 7.95 -8.31 10.72
C LEU A 64 7.90 -6.84 10.31
N PHE A 65 6.75 -6.38 9.82
CA PHE A 65 6.56 -5.03 9.32
C PHE A 65 5.25 -4.48 9.89
N ASP A 66 5.34 -3.48 10.76
CA ASP A 66 4.22 -2.68 11.22
C ASP A 66 4.58 -1.21 10.96
N PRO A 67 3.80 -0.45 10.19
CA PRO A 67 2.44 -0.74 9.69
C PRO A 67 2.37 -1.50 8.34
N ILE A 68 1.32 -2.33 8.20
CA ILE A 68 0.85 -2.91 6.92
C ILE A 68 -0.43 -2.18 6.48
N GLY A 69 -0.45 -1.65 5.25
CA GLY A 69 -1.60 -0.96 4.69
C GLY A 69 -2.02 -1.53 3.33
N PRO A 70 -3.33 -1.75 3.07
CA PRO A 70 -3.82 -1.99 1.72
C PRO A 70 -3.92 -0.66 0.96
N PHE A 71 -3.32 -0.59 -0.22
CA PHE A 71 -3.36 0.56 -1.12
C PHE A 71 -4.02 0.16 -2.44
N PHE A 72 -4.75 1.10 -3.04
CA PHE A 72 -5.31 0.95 -4.38
C PHE A 72 -4.51 1.83 -5.33
N THR A 73 -4.00 1.23 -6.40
CA THR A 73 -3.09 1.86 -7.36
C THR A 73 -3.77 2.42 -8.59
N GLY A 74 -5.07 2.20 -8.74
CA GLY A 74 -5.84 2.82 -9.81
C GLY A 74 -5.95 4.32 -9.60
N ASP A 75 -6.28 5.02 -10.69
CA ASP A 75 -6.60 6.43 -10.59
C ASP A 75 -7.76 6.60 -9.59
N PRO A 76 -7.66 7.51 -8.60
CA PRO A 76 -8.82 7.87 -7.82
C PRO A 76 -9.90 8.31 -8.82
N PRO A 77 -11.16 7.85 -8.69
CA PRO A 77 -12.21 8.32 -9.57
C PRO A 77 -12.17 9.84 -9.57
N ALA A 78 -12.18 10.45 -10.76
CA ALA A 78 -11.88 11.87 -11.02
C ALA A 78 -12.72 12.89 -10.21
N ALA A 79 -13.64 12.44 -9.38
CA ALA A 79 -14.22 13.19 -8.30
C ALA A 79 -14.61 12.22 -7.17
N LEU A 80 -13.75 12.04 -6.16
CA LEU A 80 -14.30 11.73 -4.84
C LEU A 80 -15.04 13.00 -4.40
N PRO A 81 -16.36 12.96 -4.15
CA PRO A 81 -17.02 14.11 -3.51
C PRO A 81 -16.23 14.41 -2.24
N ALA A 82 -15.89 15.69 -2.02
CA ALA A 82 -15.15 16.12 -0.84
C ALA A 82 -15.78 15.45 0.38
N LEU A 83 -15.02 14.55 1.04
CA LEU A 83 -15.48 13.93 2.26
C LEU A 83 -15.86 15.08 3.20
N PRO A 84 -17.05 15.05 3.84
CA PRO A 84 -17.38 16.08 4.81
C PRO A 84 -16.24 16.12 5.85
N PRO A 85 -15.80 17.31 6.29
CA PRO A 85 -14.72 17.40 7.27
C PRO A 85 -15.07 16.51 8.46
N ILE A 86 -14.16 15.61 8.82
CA ILE A 86 -14.29 14.82 10.05
C ILE A 86 -14.17 15.82 11.19
N VAL A 87 -15.31 16.25 11.73
CA VAL A 87 -15.36 17.07 12.94
C VAL A 87 -15.09 16.12 14.11
N TYR A 88 -13.85 16.11 14.60
CA TYR A 88 -13.58 15.56 15.93
C TYR A 88 -14.22 16.49 16.95
N VAL A 89 -15.36 16.07 17.50
CA VAL A 89 -15.97 16.74 18.65
C VAL A 89 -15.11 16.41 19.86
N SER A 90 -14.48 17.44 20.43
CA SER A 90 -13.70 17.39 21.67
C SER A 90 -14.61 17.24 22.89
#